data_AF-A0A2T5JNS1-F1
#
_entry.id   AF-A0A2T5JNS1-F1
#
_cell.length_a   1.000
_cell.length_b   1.000
_cell.length_c   1.000
_cell.angle_alpha   90.00
_cell.angle_beta   90.00
_cell.angle_gamma   90.00
#
_symmetry.space_group_name_H-M   'P 1'
#
loop_
_entity.id
_entity.type
_entity.pdbx_description
1 polymer ?
#
loop_
_entity_poly.entity_id
_entity_poly.type
_entity_poly.pdbx_seq_one_letter_code
_entity_poly.pdbx_strand_id
1 'polypeptide(L)'
;MKVIRFVALLSMLGLLASCAPMSHHEAISSPALRKAVQSARTRSDHTALWKHFEKLALEMRVKAEEQRQLLEHYQEKSYLYGRQAQDRQSHTWALLNRYELAVEQSLAEADAHRQKAASLAREDQGVFVRQTADTPAIVKYKLRSNDITGSN
;
A
#
# COMPACT_ATOMS: atom_id res chain seq x y z
N MET A 1 14.18 -11.11 -56.08
CA MET A 1 13.01 -11.08 -55.16
C MET A 1 13.23 -11.97 -53.94
N LYS A 2 14.20 -11.65 -53.07
CA LYS A 2 14.50 -12.49 -51.89
C LYS A 2 14.78 -11.70 -50.60
N VAL A 3 15.03 -10.39 -50.72
CA VAL A 3 15.20 -9.47 -49.57
C VAL A 3 13.86 -8.92 -49.04
N ILE A 4 12.85 -8.82 -49.90
CA ILE A 4 11.53 -8.25 -49.57
C ILE A 4 10.75 -9.15 -48.59
N ARG A 5 11.02 -10.46 -48.57
CA ARG A 5 10.36 -11.41 -47.66
C ARG A 5 10.89 -11.37 -46.22
N PHE A 6 12.11 -10.86 -46.01
CA PHE A 6 12.70 -10.74 -44.67
C PHE A 6 12.29 -9.45 -43.96
N VAL A 7 11.98 -8.40 -44.71
CA VAL A 7 11.46 -7.14 -44.15
C VAL A 7 10.05 -7.31 -43.58
N ALA A 8 9.23 -8.18 -44.18
CA ALA A 8 7.88 -8.46 -43.70
C ALA A 8 7.83 -9.27 -42.38
N LEU A 9 8.84 -10.10 -42.10
CA LEU A 9 8.88 -10.97 -40.91
C LEU A 9 9.43 -10.26 -39.66
N LEU A 10 10.29 -9.25 -39.83
CA LEU A 10 10.80 -8.45 -38.71
C LEU A 10 9.77 -7.42 -38.18
N SER A 11 8.73 -7.12 -38.94
CA SER A 11 7.74 -6.09 -38.58
C SER A 11 6.70 -6.53 -37.54
N MET A 12 6.59 -7.83 -37.24
CA MET A 12 5.57 -8.36 -36.31
C MET A 12 6.08 -8.60 -34.88
N LEU A 13 7.39 -8.50 -34.63
CA LEU A 13 8.01 -8.80 -33.33
C LEU A 13 8.34 -7.54 -32.51
N GLY A 14 7.63 -6.44 -32.74
CA GLY A 14 7.84 -5.14 -32.07
C GLY A 14 6.68 -4.68 -31.18
N LEU A 15 5.64 -5.49 -30.99
CA LEU A 15 4.40 -5.06 -30.32
C LEU A 15 4.17 -5.68 -28.93
N LEU A 16 5.24 -5.95 -28.17
CA LEU A 16 5.13 -6.48 -26.81
C LEU A 16 6.11 -5.77 -25.86
N ALA A 17 5.87 -4.49 -25.56
CA ALA A 17 6.29 -3.83 -24.32
C ALA A 17 5.79 -2.37 -24.24
N SER A 18 4.51 -2.10 -24.51
CA SER A 18 3.88 -0.90 -23.94
C SER A 18 3.17 -1.28 -22.66
N CYS A 19 3.93 -1.82 -21.71
CA CYS A 19 3.58 -1.64 -20.31
C CYS A 19 3.97 -0.19 -20.00
N ALA A 20 3.16 0.77 -20.46
CA ALA A 20 3.18 2.09 -19.83
C ALA A 20 3.03 1.81 -18.33
N PRO A 21 3.95 2.28 -17.47
CA PRO A 21 3.77 2.14 -16.04
C PRO A 21 2.37 2.66 -15.74
N MET A 22 1.49 1.83 -15.16
CA MET A 22 0.19 2.27 -14.66
C MET A 22 0.42 3.62 -14.00
N SER A 23 -0.29 4.66 -14.46
CA SER A 23 -0.08 5.98 -13.90
C SER A 23 -0.27 5.83 -12.41
N HIS A 24 0.67 6.27 -11.58
CA HIS A 24 0.70 5.87 -10.17
C HIS A 24 -0.55 6.29 -9.35
N HIS A 25 -1.37 7.17 -9.91
CA HIS A 25 -2.72 7.45 -9.43
C HIS A 25 -3.63 6.20 -9.41
N GLU A 26 -3.41 5.25 -10.34
CA GLU A 26 -4.06 3.94 -10.39
C GLU A 26 -3.56 3.00 -9.28
N ALA A 27 -2.40 3.24 -8.67
CA ALA A 27 -1.90 2.38 -7.58
C ALA A 27 -2.78 2.50 -6.33
N ILE A 28 -3.23 3.71 -5.99
CA ILE A 28 -4.18 3.96 -4.89
C ILE A 28 -5.61 3.56 -5.26
N SER A 29 -5.95 3.56 -6.56
CA SER A 29 -7.31 3.32 -7.05
C SER A 29 -7.49 2.02 -7.82
N SER A 30 -6.59 1.04 -7.65
CA SER A 30 -6.62 -0.17 -8.47
C SER A 30 -7.92 -0.96 -8.21
N PRO A 31 -8.53 -1.60 -9.24
CA PRO A 31 -9.74 -2.38 -9.04
C PRO A 31 -9.59 -3.48 -7.99
N ALA A 32 -8.40 -4.08 -7.89
CA ALA A 32 -8.08 -5.09 -6.88
C ALA A 32 -8.04 -4.51 -5.47
N LEU A 33 -7.37 -3.35 -5.28
CA LEU A 33 -7.33 -2.67 -3.98
C LEU A 33 -8.73 -2.22 -3.55
N ARG A 34 -9.50 -1.64 -4.47
CA ARG A 34 -10.90 -1.26 -4.22
C ARG A 34 -11.73 -2.45 -3.77
N LYS A 35 -11.59 -3.60 -4.43
CA LYS A 35 -12.28 -4.84 -4.03
C LYS A 35 -11.84 -5.28 -2.63
N ALA A 36 -10.54 -5.24 -2.33
CA ALA A 36 -10.00 -5.61 -1.01
C ALA A 36 -10.54 -4.71 0.11
N VAL A 37 -10.58 -3.39 -0.11
CA VAL A 37 -11.18 -2.41 0.80
C VAL A 37 -12.67 -2.71 1.03
N GLN A 38 -13.42 -2.97 -0.04
CA GLN A 38 -14.86 -3.27 0.02
C GLN A 38 -15.16 -4.60 0.73
N SER A 39 -14.30 -5.61 0.57
CA SER A 39 -14.49 -6.95 1.14
C SER A 39 -13.93 -7.09 2.56
N ALA A 40 -13.16 -6.14 3.07
CA ALA A 40 -12.55 -6.24 4.41
C ALA A 40 -13.62 -6.27 5.51
N ARG A 41 -13.56 -7.29 6.37
CA ARG A 41 -14.50 -7.49 7.49
C ARG A 41 -13.80 -7.74 8.81
N THR A 42 -12.65 -8.40 8.78
CA THR A 42 -11.96 -8.83 10.00
C THR A 42 -10.90 -7.83 10.44
N ARG A 43 -10.47 -7.95 11.70
CA ARG A 43 -9.30 -7.23 12.23
C ARG A 43 -8.06 -7.46 11.35
N SER A 44 -7.85 -8.69 10.89
CA SER A 44 -6.71 -9.05 10.04
C SER A 44 -6.79 -8.35 8.68
N ASP A 45 -7.97 -8.28 8.07
CA ASP A 45 -8.15 -7.59 6.78
C ASP A 45 -7.79 -6.11 6.90
N HIS A 46 -8.32 -5.44 7.93
CA HIS A 46 -8.01 -4.03 8.19
C HIS A 46 -6.54 -3.82 8.60
N THR A 47 -5.92 -4.80 9.28
CA THR A 47 -4.49 -4.79 9.59
C THR A 47 -3.63 -4.89 8.32
N ALA A 48 -4.03 -5.70 7.35
CA ALA A 48 -3.34 -5.78 6.07
C ALA A 48 -3.49 -4.49 5.26
N LEU A 49 -4.69 -3.89 5.26
CA LEU A 49 -4.97 -2.67 4.52
C LEU A 49 -4.20 -1.46 5.05
N TRP A 50 -4.14 -1.20 6.36
CA TRP A 50 -3.38 -0.02 6.82
C TRP A 50 -1.88 -0.15 6.51
N LYS A 51 -1.29 -1.34 6.67
CA LYS A 51 0.11 -1.58 6.29
C LYS A 51 0.35 -1.38 4.80
N HIS A 52 -0.60 -1.80 3.97
CA HIS A 52 -0.54 -1.59 2.53
C HIS A 52 -0.54 -0.10 2.19
N PHE A 53 -1.46 0.67 2.76
CA PHE A 53 -1.54 2.11 2.53
C PHE A 53 -0.36 2.89 3.11
N GLU A 54 0.22 2.47 4.25
CA GLU A 54 1.47 3.05 4.75
C GLU A 54 2.63 2.83 3.78
N LYS A 55 2.75 1.61 3.24
CA LYS A 55 3.76 1.31 2.23
C LYS A 55 3.56 2.18 0.99
N LEU A 56 2.32 2.33 0.54
CA LEU A 56 1.98 3.18 -0.61
C LEU A 56 2.33 4.65 -0.36
N ALA A 57 2.07 5.17 0.84
CA ALA A 57 2.47 6.52 1.25
C ALA A 57 4.00 6.69 1.19
N LEU A 58 4.78 5.70 1.64
CA LEU A 58 6.24 5.73 1.54
C LEU A 58 6.70 5.76 0.08
N GLU A 59 6.12 4.93 -0.78
CA GLU A 59 6.44 4.91 -2.22
C GLU A 59 6.11 6.24 -2.91
N MET A 60 4.98 6.87 -2.56
CA MET A 60 4.61 8.18 -3.12
C MET A 60 5.51 9.30 -2.60
N ARG A 61 5.95 9.23 -1.34
CA ARG A 61 6.89 10.20 -0.76
C ARG A 61 8.24 10.17 -1.47
N VAL A 62 8.76 8.99 -1.78
CA VAL A 62 10.02 8.85 -2.56
C VAL A 62 9.88 9.55 -3.92
N LYS A 63 8.76 9.36 -4.62
CA LYS A 63 8.53 10.00 -5.92
C LYS A 63 8.32 11.50 -5.83
N ALA A 64 7.61 11.97 -4.81
CA ALA A 64 7.49 13.40 -4.55
C ALA A 64 8.89 14.03 -4.41
N GLU A 65 9.78 13.37 -3.67
CA GLU A 65 11.16 13.84 -3.49
C GLU A 65 11.96 13.83 -4.80
N GLU A 66 11.83 12.79 -5.63
CA GLU A 66 12.43 12.77 -6.97
C GLU A 66 11.94 13.93 -7.85
N GLN A 67 10.64 14.22 -7.83
CA GLN A 67 10.08 15.36 -8.58
C GLN A 67 10.53 16.69 -7.99
N ARG A 68 10.68 16.81 -6.67
CA ARG A 68 11.20 18.01 -6.01
C ARG A 68 12.61 18.35 -6.50
N GLN A 69 13.51 17.37 -6.48
CA GLN A 69 14.88 17.53 -6.94
C GLN A 69 14.95 17.87 -8.43
N LEU A 70 14.10 17.24 -9.24
CA LEU A 70 14.02 17.54 -10.66
C LEU A 70 13.48 18.96 -10.94
N LEU A 71 12.50 19.41 -10.15
CA LEU A 71 11.93 20.74 -10.25
C LEU A 71 12.98 21.80 -9.91
N GLU A 72 13.71 21.60 -8.81
CA GLU A 72 14.83 22.46 -8.41
C GLU A 72 15.86 22.55 -9.53
N HIS A 73 16.26 21.41 -10.11
CA HIS A 73 17.18 21.39 -11.25
C HIS A 73 16.67 22.20 -12.45
N TYR A 74 15.38 22.06 -12.81
CA TYR A 74 14.79 22.82 -13.91
C TYR A 74 14.65 24.31 -13.61
N GLN A 75 14.50 24.69 -12.34
CA GLN A 75 14.47 26.08 -11.90
C GLN A 75 15.87 26.70 -11.97
N GLU A 76 16.86 26.05 -11.35
CA GLU A 76 18.25 26.52 -11.30
C GLU A 76 18.92 26.57 -12.68
N LYS A 77 18.65 25.55 -13.51
CA LYS A 77 19.31 25.37 -14.82
C LYS A 77 18.37 25.59 -15.98
N SER A 78 17.37 26.46 -15.80
CA SER A 78 16.40 26.81 -16.84
C SER A 78 17.05 27.26 -18.17
N TYR A 79 18.20 27.92 -18.10
CA TYR A 79 18.99 28.35 -19.27
C TYR A 79 19.43 27.19 -20.18
N LEU A 80 19.57 25.96 -19.67
CA LEU A 80 19.91 24.78 -20.48
C LEU A 80 18.77 24.33 -21.39
N TYR A 81 17.54 24.72 -21.08
CA TYR A 81 16.32 24.21 -21.73
C TYR A 81 15.59 25.26 -22.58
N GLY A 82 16.00 26.54 -22.50
CA GLY A 82 15.40 27.63 -23.25
C GLY A 82 13.89 27.71 -23.04
N ARG A 83 13.11 27.76 -24.13
CA ARG A 83 11.64 27.83 -24.07
C ARG A 83 10.98 26.61 -23.42
N GLN A 84 11.63 25.44 -23.42
CA GLN A 84 11.08 24.23 -22.81
C GLN A 84 11.18 24.23 -21.28
N ALA A 85 11.94 25.15 -20.68
CA ALA A 85 12.14 25.19 -19.23
C ALA A 85 10.81 25.31 -18.48
N GLN A 86 9.93 26.21 -18.92
CA GLN A 86 8.64 26.46 -18.29
C GLN A 86 7.71 25.23 -18.35
N ASP A 87 7.65 24.56 -19.50
CA ASP A 87 6.84 23.35 -19.66
C ASP A 87 7.32 22.23 -18.74
N ARG A 88 8.64 22.03 -18.65
CA ARG A 88 9.25 21.02 -17.76
C ARG A 88 8.99 21.33 -16.29
N GLN A 89 9.19 22.58 -15.87
CA GLN A 89 8.91 23.02 -14.51
C GLN A 89 7.43 22.80 -14.16
N SER A 90 6.51 23.21 -15.04
CA SER A 90 5.07 23.10 -14.79
C SER A 90 4.63 21.64 -14.72
N HIS A 91 5.14 20.79 -15.60
CA HIS A 91 4.87 19.35 -15.58
C HIS A 91 5.39 18.68 -14.31
N THR A 92 6.65 18.93 -13.94
CA THR A 92 7.26 18.35 -12.74
C THR A 92 6.58 18.86 -11.48
N TRP A 93 6.21 20.14 -11.42
CA TRP A 93 5.41 20.69 -10.32
C TRP A 93 4.06 20.00 -10.20
N ALA A 94 3.35 19.76 -11.31
CA ALA A 94 2.09 19.03 -11.27
C ALA A 94 2.26 17.58 -10.78
N LEU A 95 3.34 16.90 -11.16
CA LEU A 95 3.66 15.56 -10.65
C LEU A 95 4.00 15.57 -9.16
N LEU A 96 4.80 16.53 -8.68
CA LEU A 96 5.11 16.71 -7.27
C LEU A 96 3.83 16.82 -6.43
N ASN A 97 2.94 17.75 -6.78
CA ASN A 97 1.68 17.94 -6.05
C ASN A 97 0.80 16.69 -6.09
N ARG A 98 0.76 15.99 -7.23
CA ARG A 98 0.02 14.72 -7.34
C ARG A 98 0.55 13.65 -6.40
N TYR A 99 1.87 13.54 -6.26
CA TYR A 99 2.47 12.58 -5.34
C TYR A 99 2.31 12.99 -3.88
N GLU A 100 2.40 14.28 -3.56
CA GLU A 100 2.12 14.78 -2.20
C GLU A 100 0.66 14.50 -1.79
N LEU A 101 -0.31 14.78 -2.66
CA LEU A 101 -1.71 14.42 -2.43
C LEU A 101 -1.91 12.91 -2.25
N ALA A 102 -1.20 12.11 -3.05
CA ALA A 102 -1.22 10.66 -2.96
C ALA A 102 -0.66 10.13 -1.62
N VAL A 103 0.35 10.80 -1.04
CA VAL A 103 0.84 10.52 0.32
C VAL A 103 -0.27 10.79 1.34
N GLU A 104 -0.90 11.96 1.28
CA GLU A 104 -1.96 12.34 2.24
C GLU A 104 -3.14 11.37 2.20
N GLN A 105 -3.64 11.05 1.00
CA GLN A 105 -4.74 10.11 0.81
C GLN A 105 -4.39 8.71 1.33
N SER A 106 -3.18 8.23 1.05
CA SER A 106 -2.73 6.92 1.53
C SER A 106 -2.62 6.89 3.05
N LEU A 107 -2.10 7.95 3.68
CA LEU A 107 -2.03 8.02 5.15
C LEU A 107 -3.42 8.09 5.79
N ALA A 108 -4.36 8.83 5.19
CA ALA A 108 -5.73 8.89 5.69
C ALA A 108 -6.43 7.51 5.63
N GLU A 109 -6.27 6.78 4.53
CA GLU A 109 -6.79 5.41 4.40
C GLU A 109 -6.12 4.44 5.39
N ALA A 110 -4.80 4.59 5.60
CA ALA A 110 -4.09 3.81 6.60
C ALA A 110 -4.66 4.05 8.00
N ASP A 111 -4.85 5.30 8.40
CA ASP A 111 -5.41 5.64 9.71
C ASP A 111 -6.84 5.14 9.88
N ALA A 112 -7.69 5.27 8.86
CA ALA A 112 -9.06 4.76 8.89
C ALA A 112 -9.09 3.24 9.13
N HIS A 113 -8.23 2.48 8.43
CA HIS A 113 -8.12 1.03 8.62
C HIS A 113 -7.47 0.64 9.95
N ARG A 114 -6.50 1.40 10.43
CA ARG A 114 -5.87 1.21 11.76
C ARG A 114 -6.91 1.37 12.87
N GLN A 115 -7.72 2.43 12.80
CA GLN A 115 -8.81 2.66 13.76
C GLN A 115 -9.83 1.53 13.72
N LYS A 116 -10.26 1.09 12.53
CA LYS A 116 -11.22 0.00 12.40
C LYS A 116 -10.69 -1.33 12.93
N ALA A 117 -9.42 -1.66 12.69
CA ALA A 117 -8.78 -2.83 13.27
C ALA A 117 -8.72 -2.76 14.81
N ALA A 118 -8.46 -1.58 15.37
CA ALA A 118 -8.45 -1.36 16.81
C ALA A 118 -9.84 -1.50 17.44
N SER A 119 -10.90 -1.01 16.78
CA SER A 119 -12.28 -1.18 17.24
C SER A 119 -12.68 -2.65 17.29
N LEU A 120 -12.43 -3.41 16.22
CA LEU A 120 -12.71 -4.86 16.20
C LEU A 120 -11.94 -5.62 17.28
N ALA A 121 -10.69 -5.24 17.57
CA ALA A 121 -9.92 -5.86 18.65
C ALA A 121 -10.54 -5.63 20.04
N ARG A 122 -11.15 -4.45 20.27
CA ARG A 122 -11.84 -4.14 21.53
C ARG A 122 -13.17 -4.90 21.64
N GLU A 123 -13.90 -5.03 20.54
CA GLU A 123 -15.14 -5.82 20.49
C GLU A 123 -14.87 -7.29 20.81
N ASP A 124 -13.85 -7.91 20.20
CA ASP A 124 -13.43 -9.29 20.47
C ASP A 124 -13.11 -9.49 21.97
N GLN A 125 -12.39 -8.53 22.58
CA GLN A 125 -12.08 -8.55 24.01
C GLN A 125 -13.33 -8.40 24.88
N GLY A 126 -14.25 -7.51 24.51
CA GLY A 126 -15.50 -7.31 25.23
C GLY A 126 -16.42 -8.54 25.22
N VAL A 127 -16.49 -9.25 24.08
CA VAL A 127 -17.22 -10.52 23.96
C VAL A 127 -16.60 -11.59 24.87
N PHE A 128 -15.28 -11.70 24.89
CA PHE A 128 -14.58 -12.63 25.77
C PHE A 128 -14.86 -12.35 27.25
N VAL A 129 -14.74 -11.09 27.68
CA VAL A 129 -15.02 -10.67 29.06
C VAL A 129 -16.46 -11.00 29.45
N ARG A 130 -17.44 -10.68 28.59
CA ARG A 130 -18.84 -11.01 28.84
C ARG A 130 -19.06 -12.52 29.00
N GLN A 131 -18.47 -13.33 28.14
CA GLN A 131 -18.61 -14.79 28.22
C GLN A 131 -17.96 -15.38 29.48
N THR A 132 -16.86 -14.80 29.96
CA THR A 132 -16.25 -15.20 31.25
C THR A 132 -17.08 -14.76 32.47
N ALA A 133 -17.84 -13.67 32.37
CA ALA A 133 -18.71 -13.19 33.44
C ALA A 133 -20.04 -13.95 33.51
N ASP A 134 -20.58 -14.37 32.35
CA ASP A 134 -21.84 -15.10 32.22
C ASP A 134 -21.69 -16.63 32.44
N THR A 135 -20.46 -17.15 32.54
CA THR A 135 -20.21 -18.56 32.89
C THR A 135 -20.12 -18.71 34.41
N PRO A 136 -21.04 -19.42 35.11
CA PRO A 136 -20.89 -19.68 36.54
C PRO A 136 -19.62 -20.49 36.78
N ALA A 137 -18.67 -19.89 37.51
CA ALA A 137 -17.39 -20.49 37.83
C ALA A 137 -17.57 -21.77 38.67
N ILE A 138 -17.62 -22.93 38.02
CA ILE A 138 -17.21 -24.21 38.63
C ILE A 138 -16.44 -25.01 37.58
N VAL A 139 -15.12 -24.78 37.51
CA VAL A 139 -14.18 -25.83 37.10
C VAL A 139 -13.18 -25.97 38.23
N LYS A 140 -13.48 -26.86 39.18
CA LYS A 140 -12.50 -27.35 40.16
C LYS A 140 -11.44 -28.12 39.38
N TYR A 141 -10.31 -27.48 39.06
CA TYR A 141 -9.13 -28.22 38.63
C TYR A 141 -8.64 -29.02 39.84
N LYS A 142 -8.85 -30.34 39.81
CA LYS A 142 -8.25 -31.25 40.78
C LYS A 142 -6.75 -31.30 40.47
N LEU A 143 -5.96 -30.56 41.26
CA LEU A 143 -4.51 -30.75 41.31
C LEU A 143 -4.26 -32.21 41.70
N ARG A 144 -3.84 -33.01 40.73
CA ARG A 144 -3.29 -34.34 40.96
C ARG A 144 -1.91 -34.13 41.57
N SER A 145 -1.80 -34.36 42.88
CA SER A 145 -0.51 -34.48 43.56
C SER A 145 0.26 -35.64 42.92
N ASN A 146 1.41 -35.33 42.34
CA ASN A 146 2.42 -36.35 42.06
C ASN A 146 3.28 -36.45 43.31
N ASP A 147 3.11 -37.53 44.05
CA ASP A 147 4.02 -37.95 45.10
C ASP A 147 5.37 -38.29 44.46
N ILE A 148 6.37 -37.45 44.72
CA ILE A 148 7.77 -37.78 44.53
C ILE A 148 8.32 -38.13 45.91
N THR A 149 8.17 -39.40 46.26
CA THR A 149 9.04 -40.12 47.20
C THR A 149 9.53 -41.31 46.38
N GLY A 150 10.78 -41.39 45.93
CA GLY A 150 11.99 -41.40 46.74
C GLY A 150 12.30 -42.84 47.11
N SER A 151 13.11 -43.54 46.31
CA SER A 151 13.91 -44.66 46.81
C SER A 151 15.12 -44.89 45.91
N ASN A 152 16.23 -45.14 46.58
CA ASN A 152 17.59 -45.37 46.08
C ASN A 152 17.70 -46.56 45.13
#